data_AF-A0A7D8YV79-F1
#
_entry.id   AF-A0A7D8YV79-F1
#
_cell.length_a   1.000
_cell.length_b   1.000
_cell.length_c   1.000
_cell.angle_alpha   90.00
_cell.angle_beta   90.00
_cell.angle_gamma   90.00
#
_symmetry.space_group_name_H-M   'P 1'
#
loop_
_entity.id
_entity.type
_entity.pdbx_description
1 polymer ?
#
loop_
_entity_poly.entity_id
_entity_poly.type
_entity_poly.pdbx_seq_one_letter_code
_entity_poly.pdbx_strand_id
1 'polypeptide(L)'
;MAFHHVRLPHEPSDFLLLSPSNPFSGLSDYTCFEARIHWFFCATCGVRCFAYAGKGEGEEREVEIEGERKMVWTAKREGWVSGTSAKGFDYLTVNAVTIEPGQEGFDMREWIEKGWVAYLDVRDEVGEPRFGRPYEGGAY
;
A
#
# COMPACT_ATOMS: atom_id res chain seq x y z
N MET A 1 13.57 3.49 -6.41
CA MET A 1 12.48 2.51 -6.54
C MET A 1 11.18 3.28 -6.55
N ALA A 2 10.38 3.16 -7.61
CA ALA A 2 9.10 3.86 -7.72
C ALA A 2 8.06 3.21 -6.79
N PHE A 3 7.18 4.03 -6.22
CA PHE A 3 6.06 3.55 -5.43
C PHE A 3 4.84 4.39 -5.70
N HIS A 4 3.85 3.76 -6.28
CA HIS A 4 2.60 4.38 -6.68
C HIS A 4 1.54 3.95 -5.70
N HIS A 5 1.08 4.89 -4.89
CA HIS A 5 0.12 4.63 -3.82
C HIS A 5 -1.26 4.33 -4.39
N VAL A 6 -1.70 3.07 -4.29
CA VAL A 6 -3.12 2.70 -4.52
C VAL A 6 -3.79 2.56 -3.17
N ARG A 7 -4.91 3.25 -2.98
CA ARG A 7 -5.76 3.14 -1.80
C ARG A 7 -6.93 2.22 -2.11
N LEU A 8 -7.26 1.36 -1.16
CA LEU A 8 -8.43 0.49 -1.24
C LEU A 8 -9.64 1.24 -0.65
N PRO A 9 -10.87 1.02 -1.14
CA PRO A 9 -12.07 1.63 -0.58
C PRO A 9 -12.24 1.33 0.91
N HIS A 10 -11.95 0.10 1.34
CA HIS A 10 -12.00 -0.33 2.73
C HIS A 10 -10.79 -1.19 3.07
N GLU A 11 -9.70 -0.57 3.55
CA GLU A 11 -8.43 -1.26 3.67
C GLU A 11 -8.44 -2.52 4.56
N PRO A 12 -9.08 -2.54 5.75
CA PRO A 12 -9.12 -3.74 6.60
C PRO A 12 -9.93 -4.92 6.05
N SER A 13 -10.77 -4.70 5.04
CA SER A 13 -11.56 -5.76 4.41
C SER A 13 -11.08 -6.15 3.03
N ASP A 14 -10.53 -5.19 2.29
CA ASP A 14 -10.26 -5.34 0.86
C ASP A 14 -8.81 -5.75 0.61
N PHE A 15 -7.95 -5.72 1.64
CA PHE A 15 -6.59 -6.24 1.59
C PHE A 15 -6.47 -7.54 2.38
N LEU A 16 -5.87 -8.55 1.75
CA LEU A 16 -5.45 -9.79 2.40
C LEU A 16 -4.00 -10.08 1.99
N LEU A 17 -3.12 -10.27 2.97
CA LEU A 17 -1.79 -10.80 2.73
C LEU A 17 -1.82 -12.32 2.84
N LEU A 18 -1.63 -13.00 1.72
CA LEU A 18 -1.66 -14.47 1.65
C LEU A 18 -0.34 -15.11 2.08
N SER A 19 0.77 -14.43 1.83
CA SER A 19 2.10 -14.88 2.22
C SER A 19 3.05 -13.69 2.28
N PRO A 20 3.90 -13.58 3.31
CA PRO A 20 3.91 -14.43 4.51
C PRO A 20 2.66 -14.21 5.38
N SER A 21 2.30 -15.18 6.23
CA SER A 21 1.11 -15.07 7.08
C SER A 21 1.19 -13.97 8.13
N ASN A 22 2.38 -13.41 8.38
CA ASN A 22 2.56 -12.19 9.16
C ASN A 22 3.67 -11.34 8.51
N PRO A 23 3.39 -10.08 8.11
CA PRO A 23 4.39 -9.24 7.46
C PRO A 23 5.52 -8.79 8.39
N PHE A 24 5.27 -8.68 9.70
CA PHE A 24 6.28 -8.23 10.68
C PHE A 24 7.39 -9.25 10.94
N SER A 25 7.11 -10.54 10.68
CA SER A 25 8.09 -11.61 10.83
C SER A 25 8.58 -12.18 9.49
N GLY A 26 7.78 -12.08 8.44
CA GLY A 26 8.09 -12.66 7.14
C GLY A 26 8.61 -11.69 6.07
N LEU A 27 8.49 -10.38 6.28
CA LEU A 27 9.02 -9.35 5.38
C LEU A 27 10.07 -8.50 6.10
N SER A 28 10.97 -7.88 5.33
CA SER A 28 11.79 -6.81 5.86
C SER A 28 10.97 -5.54 5.96
N ASP A 29 11.26 -4.75 6.99
CA ASP A 29 10.49 -3.57 7.33
C ASP A 29 11.41 -2.35 7.35
N TYR A 30 11.14 -1.42 6.44
CA TYR A 30 11.73 -0.08 6.50
C TYR A 30 10.77 0.82 7.26
N THR A 31 11.28 1.59 8.22
CA THR A 31 10.54 2.61 8.98
C THR A 31 11.38 3.89 9.06
N CYS A 32 10.74 5.04 9.27
CA CYS A 32 11.42 6.32 9.45
C CYS A 32 10.59 7.26 10.33
N PHE A 33 11.21 8.37 10.75
CA PHE A 33 10.63 9.35 11.67
C PHE A 33 10.08 8.70 12.96
N GLU A 34 8.79 8.84 13.23
CA GLU A 34 8.11 8.24 14.39
C GLU A 34 7.96 6.71 14.30
N ALA A 35 8.50 6.08 13.25
CA ALA A 35 8.39 4.65 12.96
C ALA A 35 6.94 4.14 12.93
N ARG A 36 5.99 5.03 12.58
CA ARG A 36 4.57 4.71 12.50
C ARG A 36 4.19 3.96 11.22
N ILE A 37 4.86 4.26 10.11
CA ILE A 37 4.60 3.62 8.82
C ILE A 37 5.63 2.51 8.63
N HIS A 38 5.11 1.32 8.33
CA HIS A 38 5.86 0.14 7.96
C HIS A 38 5.84 0.01 6.44
N TRP A 39 7.00 0.12 5.81
CA TRP A 39 7.19 -0.05 4.37
C TRP A 39 7.74 -1.46 4.12
N PHE A 40 6.85 -2.46 4.13
CA PHE A 40 7.24 -3.86 4.00
C PHE A 40 7.77 -4.22 2.61
N PHE A 41 8.91 -4.91 2.56
CA PHE A 41 9.53 -5.38 1.33
C PHE A 41 10.12 -6.79 1.48
N CYS A 42 10.24 -7.50 0.36
CA CYS A 42 10.88 -8.81 0.34
C CYS A 42 12.40 -8.66 0.51
N ALA A 43 12.97 -9.28 1.53
CA ALA A 43 14.41 -9.26 1.80
C ALA A 43 15.27 -9.84 0.66
N THR A 44 14.68 -10.70 -0.18
CA THR A 44 15.41 -11.40 -1.25
C THR A 44 15.46 -10.58 -2.53
N CYS A 45 14.32 -10.05 -3.00
CA CYS A 45 14.25 -9.31 -4.27
C CYS A 45 14.15 -7.79 -4.09
N GLY A 46 13.97 -7.29 -2.87
CA GLY A 46 13.83 -5.86 -2.56
C GLY A 46 12.48 -5.25 -2.95
N VAL A 47 11.56 -6.02 -3.52
CA VAL A 47 10.25 -5.50 -3.97
C VAL A 47 9.38 -5.13 -2.79
N ARG A 48 8.86 -3.90 -2.82
CA ARG A 48 7.92 -3.34 -1.83
C ARG A 48 6.49 -3.40 -2.37
N CYS A 49 5.67 -4.29 -1.81
CA CYS A 49 4.31 -4.54 -2.30
C CYS A 49 3.26 -3.63 -1.65
N PHE A 50 3.43 -3.27 -0.38
CA PHE A 50 2.46 -2.45 0.34
C PHE A 50 3.13 -1.69 1.49
N ALA A 51 2.41 -0.73 2.06
CA ALA A 51 2.77 -0.08 3.31
C ALA A 51 1.58 -0.05 4.25
N TYR A 52 1.87 -0.05 5.55
CA TYR A 52 0.86 -0.16 6.61
C TYR A 52 1.21 0.78 7.77
N ALA A 53 0.21 1.49 8.29
CA ALA A 53 0.25 2.13 9.59
C ALA A 53 -1.13 1.92 10.22
N GLY A 54 -1.19 1.14 11.29
CA GLY A 54 -2.43 0.91 12.01
C GLY A 54 -2.15 0.64 13.48
N LYS A 55 -3.20 0.56 14.29
CA LYS A 55 -3.05 0.20 15.70
C LYS A 55 -2.61 -1.26 15.84
N GLY A 56 -1.32 -1.45 16.14
CA GLY A 56 -0.71 -2.76 16.32
C GLY A 56 -0.46 -3.50 15.00
N GLU A 57 -0.08 -4.77 15.12
CA GLU A 57 0.46 -5.58 14.01
C GLU A 57 -0.61 -6.20 13.08
N GLY A 58 -1.86 -5.75 13.13
CA GLY A 58 -2.96 -6.41 12.39
C GLY A 58 -3.41 -7.72 13.04
N GLU A 59 -4.05 -8.60 12.27
CA GLU A 59 -4.53 -9.90 12.73
C GLU A 59 -4.44 -11.00 11.66
N GLU A 60 -4.19 -12.23 12.10
CA GLU A 60 -4.29 -13.43 11.28
C GLU A 60 -5.70 -14.02 11.38
N ARG A 61 -6.28 -14.43 10.26
CA ARG A 61 -7.58 -15.10 10.23
C ARG A 61 -7.67 -16.12 9.10
N GLU A 62 -8.48 -17.15 9.31
CA GLU A 62 -8.80 -18.11 8.25
C GLU A 62 -9.87 -17.54 7.33
N VAL A 63 -9.63 -17.60 6.03
CA VAL A 63 -10.58 -17.20 4.98
C VAL A 63 -10.65 -18.28 3.90
N GLU A 64 -11.79 -18.36 3.22
CA GLU A 64 -11.96 -19.22 2.05
C GLU A 64 -11.66 -18.41 0.78
N ILE A 65 -10.64 -18.83 0.03
CA ILE A 65 -10.22 -18.22 -1.23
C ILE A 65 -10.21 -19.32 -2.28
N GLU A 66 -11.01 -19.15 -3.33
CA GLU A 66 -11.11 -20.13 -4.44
C GLU A 66 -11.43 -21.57 -3.96
N GLY A 67 -12.20 -21.69 -2.88
CA GLY A 67 -12.59 -22.99 -2.27
C GLY A 67 -11.54 -23.60 -1.33
N GLU A 68 -10.41 -22.93 -1.11
CA GLU A 68 -9.37 -23.35 -0.17
C GLU A 68 -9.36 -22.47 1.08
N ARG A 69 -9.28 -23.09 2.27
CA ARG A 69 -9.08 -22.37 3.52
C ARG A 69 -7.61 -21.98 3.67
N LYS A 70 -7.36 -20.68 3.82
CA LYS A 70 -6.00 -20.11 3.96
C LYS A 70 -5.96 -19.22 5.19
N MET A 71 -4.86 -19.31 5.93
CA MET A 71 -4.53 -18.32 6.95
C MET A 71 -3.97 -17.09 6.25
N VAL A 72 -4.58 -15.93 6.50
CA VAL A 72 -4.19 -14.67 5.88
C VAL A 72 -4.02 -13.60 6.94
N TRP A 73 -3.22 -12.59 6.64
CA TRP A 73 -3.13 -11.39 7.46
C TRP A 73 -3.99 -10.26 6.90
N THR A 74 -4.61 -9.50 7.80
CA THR A 74 -5.31 -8.25 7.48
C THR A 74 -5.07 -7.19 8.56
N ALA A 75 -5.30 -5.93 8.20
CA ALA A 75 -5.41 -4.86 9.18
C ALA A 75 -6.63 -5.08 10.09
N LYS A 76 -6.52 -4.69 11.36
CA LYS A 76 -7.66 -4.74 12.29
C LYS A 76 -8.71 -3.72 11.89
N ARG A 77 -9.96 -4.17 11.78
CA ARG A 77 -11.10 -3.29 11.53
C ARG A 77 -11.48 -2.47 12.76
N GLU A 78 -11.39 -3.06 13.96
CA GLU A 78 -11.78 -2.39 15.19
C GLU A 78 -10.88 -1.18 15.46
N GLY A 79 -11.49 0.00 15.59
CA GLY A 79 -10.77 1.24 15.85
C GLY A 79 -9.97 1.79 14.67
N TRP A 80 -10.17 1.26 13.46
CA TRP A 80 -9.58 1.77 12.22
C TRP A 80 -10.06 3.19 11.93
N VAL A 81 -9.13 4.13 11.78
CA VAL A 81 -9.42 5.53 11.48
C VAL A 81 -8.94 5.85 10.06
N SER A 82 -9.84 5.77 9.08
CA SER A 82 -9.50 6.07 7.68
C SER A 82 -9.15 7.55 7.47
N GLY A 83 -8.14 7.82 6.65
CA GLY A 83 -7.81 9.17 6.18
C GLY A 83 -6.79 9.18 5.05
N THR A 84 -6.38 10.36 4.60
CA THR A 84 -5.56 10.51 3.39
C THR A 84 -4.06 10.37 3.63
N SER A 85 -3.61 10.40 4.89
CA SER A 85 -2.18 10.28 5.25
C SER A 85 -2.01 9.53 6.56
N ALA A 86 -0.82 8.98 6.82
CA ALA A 86 -0.51 8.37 8.11
C ALA A 86 -0.35 9.39 9.26
N LYS A 87 -0.42 10.71 9.00
CA LYS A 87 -0.42 11.75 10.03
C LYS A 87 -1.79 11.79 10.71
N GLY A 88 -1.96 10.97 11.73
CA GLY A 88 -3.19 10.91 12.55
C GLY A 88 -4.23 9.88 12.12
N PHE A 89 -4.06 9.23 10.97
CA PHE A 89 -4.96 8.19 10.46
C PHE A 89 -4.26 6.85 10.29
N ASP A 90 -5.05 5.79 10.25
CA ASP A 90 -4.61 4.48 9.82
C ASP A 90 -4.53 4.45 8.29
N TYR A 91 -3.64 3.61 7.80
CA TYR A 91 -3.10 3.71 6.47
C TYR A 91 -2.73 2.33 5.96
N LEU A 92 -3.24 1.98 4.79
CA LEU A 92 -2.73 0.85 4.02
C LEU A 92 -2.81 1.21 2.54
N THR A 93 -1.72 0.91 1.84
CA THR A 93 -1.62 1.21 0.42
C THR A 93 -0.86 0.09 -0.28
N VAL A 94 -1.33 -0.26 -1.47
CA VAL A 94 -0.66 -1.23 -2.35
C VAL A 94 0.20 -0.45 -3.34
N ASN A 95 1.37 -0.97 -3.65
CA ASN A 95 2.22 -0.43 -4.68
C ASN A 95 1.67 -0.82 -6.05
N ALA A 96 1.23 0.15 -6.86
CA ALA A 96 0.65 -0.16 -8.16
C ALA A 96 1.62 -0.91 -9.08
N VAL A 97 2.95 -0.69 -8.98
CA VAL A 97 3.94 -1.39 -9.82
C VAL A 97 4.10 -2.88 -9.49
N THR A 98 3.45 -3.36 -8.42
CA THR A 98 3.48 -4.78 -8.02
C THR A 98 2.12 -5.47 -8.22
N ILE A 99 1.13 -4.79 -8.79
CA ILE A 99 -0.15 -5.42 -9.16
C ILE A 99 0.10 -6.30 -10.39
N GLU A 100 -0.52 -7.49 -10.41
CA GLU A 100 -0.32 -8.50 -11.44
C GLU A 100 -0.61 -7.94 -12.84
N PRO A 101 0.33 -8.06 -13.80
CA PRO A 101 0.08 -7.68 -15.18
C PRO A 101 -1.12 -8.42 -15.79
N GLY A 102 -2.03 -7.68 -16.41
CA GLY A 102 -3.21 -8.25 -17.07
C GLY A 102 -4.37 -8.56 -16.11
N GLN A 103 -4.28 -8.20 -14.84
CA GLN A 103 -5.42 -8.23 -13.92
C GLN A 103 -6.56 -7.36 -14.48
N GLU A 104 -7.77 -7.91 -14.52
CA GLU A 104 -8.95 -7.17 -14.95
C GLU A 104 -9.13 -5.89 -14.11
N GLY A 105 -9.34 -4.76 -14.80
CA GLY A 105 -9.53 -3.45 -14.17
C GLY A 105 -8.25 -2.68 -13.82
N PHE A 106 -7.05 -3.21 -14.12
CA PHE A 106 -5.79 -2.53 -13.86
C PHE A 106 -4.80 -2.55 -15.05
N ASP A 107 -4.51 -1.37 -15.60
CA ASP A 107 -3.34 -1.09 -16.43
C ASP A 107 -2.74 0.26 -15.98
N MET A 108 -1.51 0.23 -15.45
CA MET A 108 -0.82 1.44 -14.99
C MET A 108 -0.62 2.47 -16.10
N ARG A 109 -0.33 2.03 -17.33
CA ARG A 109 -0.18 2.92 -18.48
C ARG A 109 -1.50 3.62 -18.76
N GLU A 110 -2.61 2.88 -18.74
CA GLU A 110 -3.95 3.45 -18.92
C GLU A 110 -4.25 4.52 -17.86
N TRP A 111 -3.95 4.26 -16.58
CA TRP A 111 -4.20 5.21 -15.50
C TRP A 111 -3.38 6.50 -15.64
N ILE A 112 -2.12 6.38 -16.09
CA ILE A 112 -1.26 7.54 -16.36
C ILE A 112 -1.80 8.32 -17.57
N GLU A 113 -2.09 7.65 -18.68
CA GLU A 113 -2.58 8.29 -19.93
C GLU A 113 -3.94 8.98 -19.76
N LYS A 114 -4.82 8.42 -18.92
CA LYS A 114 -6.11 9.04 -18.57
C LYS A 114 -5.99 10.15 -17.53
N GLY A 115 -4.80 10.39 -16.98
CA GLY A 115 -4.56 11.43 -15.99
C GLY A 115 -5.20 11.14 -14.62
N TRP A 116 -5.35 9.88 -14.25
CA TRP A 116 -5.94 9.46 -12.98
C TRP A 116 -4.95 9.43 -11.81
N VAL A 117 -3.65 9.55 -12.11
CA VAL A 117 -2.58 9.56 -11.11
C VAL A 117 -2.31 10.97 -10.61
N ALA A 118 -2.44 11.17 -9.30
CA ALA A 118 -2.05 12.39 -8.62
C ALA A 118 -0.57 12.33 -8.20
N TYR A 119 0.16 13.41 -8.45
CA TYR A 119 1.53 13.62 -8.05
C TYR A 119 1.59 14.58 -6.86
N LEU A 120 2.31 14.18 -5.83
CA LEU A 120 2.50 14.94 -4.59
C LEU A 120 3.89 15.55 -4.57
N ASP A 121 4.00 16.80 -4.15
CA ASP A 121 5.28 17.43 -3.87
C ASP A 121 5.74 17.06 -2.45
N VAL A 122 6.34 15.88 -2.32
CA VAL A 122 6.86 15.40 -1.03
C VAL A 122 8.29 15.90 -0.78
N ARG A 123 8.95 16.49 -1.80
CA ARG A 123 10.31 17.00 -1.67
C ARG A 123 10.30 18.37 -1.00
N ASP A 124 9.53 19.30 -1.56
CA ASP A 124 9.51 20.69 -1.13
C ASP A 124 8.28 20.99 -0.24
N GLU A 125 7.26 20.12 -0.25
CA GLU A 125 6.01 20.21 0.55
C GLU A 125 5.26 21.54 0.36
N VAL A 126 5.44 22.22 -0.78
CA VAL A 126 4.76 23.49 -1.11
C VAL A 126 3.75 23.35 -2.24
N GLY A 127 3.92 22.34 -3.10
CA GLY A 127 3.03 22.07 -4.22
C GLY A 127 1.75 21.34 -3.80
N GLU A 128 0.61 21.78 -4.35
CA GLU A 128 -0.66 21.07 -4.23
C GLU A 128 -0.66 19.73 -5.00
N PRO A 129 -1.46 18.73 -4.60
CA PRO A 129 -1.66 17.53 -5.41
C PRO A 129 -2.06 17.90 -6.85
N ARG A 130 -1.39 17.31 -7.85
CA ARG A 130 -1.66 17.63 -9.27
C ARG A 130 -1.73 16.40 -10.15
N PHE A 131 -2.48 16.49 -11.24
CA PHE A 131 -2.60 15.43 -12.24
C PHE A 131 -1.75 15.73 -13.49
N GLY A 132 -1.44 14.68 -14.25
CA GLY A 132 -0.83 14.77 -15.58
C GLY A 132 0.71 14.82 -15.62
N ARG A 133 1.40 15.38 -14.61
CA ARG A 133 2.87 15.31 -14.55
C ARG A 133 3.46 15.38 -13.13
N PRO A 134 4.57 14.66 -12.87
CA PRO A 134 5.29 14.72 -11.60
C PRO A 134 5.95 16.08 -11.37
N TYR A 135 6.20 16.41 -10.11
CA TYR A 135 7.05 17.53 -9.70
C TYR A 135 8.50 17.36 -10.16
N GLU A 136 9.31 18.42 -10.08
CA GLU A 136 10.71 18.35 -10.47
C GLU A 136 11.45 17.28 -9.65
N GLY A 137 12.18 16.39 -10.34
CA GLY A 137 12.84 15.24 -9.71
C GLY A 137 11.92 14.05 -9.41
N GLY A 138 10.62 14.16 -9.70
CA GLY A 138 9.68 13.04 -9.61
C GLY A 138 9.74 12.10 -10.82
N ALA A 139 9.04 10.98 -10.72
CA ALA A 139 8.91 9.98 -11.77
C ALA A 139 7.47 9.84 -12.23
N TYR A 140 7.27 9.45 -13.49
CA TYR A 140 5.99 8.97 -13.99
C TYR A 140 5.73 7.55 -13.48
#